data_AF-A0A8T4I0P3-F1
#
_entry.id   AF-A0A8T4I0P3-F1
#
_cell.length_a   1.000
_cell.length_b   1.000
_cell.length_c   1.000
_cell.angle_alpha   90.00
_cell.angle_beta   90.00
_cell.angle_gamma   90.00
#
_symmetry.space_group_name_H-M   'P 1'
#
loop_
_entity.id
_entity.type
_entity.pdbx_description
1 polymer ?
#
loop_
_entity_poly.entity_id
_entity_poly.type
_entity_poly.pdbx_seq_one_letter_code
_entity_poly.pdbx_strand_id
1 'polypeptide(L)' 'MTATVHDVAAYILHKVAPMSAMKLQKLCYFAYGYHLAWEGRPLFREPFEAWANGPVVY' A
#
# COMPACT_ATOMS: atom_id res chain seq x y z
N MET A 1 5.61 -16.21 -4.88
CA MET A 1 4.36 -15.67 -4.28
C MET A 1 4.52 -14.17 -4.18
N THR A 2 3.62 -13.40 -4.78
CA THR A 2 3.60 -11.93 -4.69
C THR A 2 2.80 -11.55 -3.45
N ALA A 3 3.21 -10.52 -2.71
CA ALA A 3 2.41 -10.00 -1.61
C ALA A 3 1.09 -9.41 -2.15
N THR A 4 0.06 -9.42 -1.32
CA THR A 4 -1.20 -8.68 -1.53
C THR A 4 -1.14 -7.33 -0.82
N VAL A 5 -2.06 -6.43 -1.16
CA VAL A 5 -2.24 -5.18 -0.40
C VAL A 5 -2.59 -5.47 1.07
N HIS A 6 -3.34 -6.54 1.33
CA HIS A 6 -3.72 -6.94 2.68
C HIS A 6 -2.51 -7.40 3.51
N ASP A 7 -1.56 -8.11 2.90
CA ASP A 7 -0.31 -8.51 3.57
C ASP A 7 0.52 -7.28 3.98
N VAL A 8 0.64 -6.32 3.06
CA VAL A 8 1.35 -5.05 3.31
C VAL A 8 0.65 -4.23 4.40
N ALA A 9 -0.68 -4.11 4.31
CA ALA A 9 -1.49 -3.41 5.30
C ALA A 9 -1.37 -4.04 6.70
N ALA A 10 -1.46 -5.37 6.78
CA ALA A 10 -1.30 -6.12 8.03
C ALA A 10 0.10 -5.92 8.61
N TYR A 11 1.15 -5.96 7.78
CA TYR A 11 2.51 -5.69 8.21
C TYR A 11 2.68 -4.28 8.79
N ILE A 12 2.15 -3.26 8.12
CA ILE A 12 2.20 -1.86 8.58
C ILE A 12 1.48 -1.70 9.92
N LEU A 13 0.26 -2.24 10.04
CA LEU A 13 -0.52 -2.17 11.28
C LEU A 13 0.17 -2.86 12.44
N HIS A 14 0.78 -4.02 12.19
CA HIS A 14 1.54 -4.77 13.19
C HIS A 14 2.81 -4.04 13.62
N LYS A 15 3.53 -3.38 12.71
CA LYS A 15 4.81 -2.72 13.01
C LYS A 15 4.69 -1.32 13.61
N VAL A 16 3.61 -0.61 13.31
CA VAL A 16 3.45 0.80 13.72
C VAL A 16 2.43 0.91 14.84
N ALA A 17 1.14 0.89 14.48
CA ALA A 17 -0.01 0.94 15.38
C ALA A 17 -1.29 0.97 14.50
N PRO A 18 -2.48 0.70 15.09
CA PRO A 18 -3.75 1.01 14.45
C PRO A 18 -3.83 2.48 13.99
N MET A 19 -4.47 2.71 12.85
CA MET A 19 -4.62 4.03 12.24
C MET A 19 -5.86 4.12 11.37
N SER A 20 -6.20 5.32 10.89
CA SER A 20 -7.32 5.49 9.97
C SER A 20 -7.08 4.77 8.65
N ALA A 21 -8.15 4.29 8.03
CA ALA A 21 -8.08 3.62 6.73
C ALA A 21 -7.40 4.50 5.67
N MET A 22 -7.69 5.80 5.64
CA MET A 22 -7.08 6.74 4.70
C MET A 22 -5.57 6.89 4.91
N LYS A 23 -5.09 6.88 6.16
CA LYS A 23 -3.64 6.90 6.43
C LYS A 23 -2.98 5.59 5.98
N LEU A 24 -3.62 4.46 6.23
CA LEU A 24 -3.13 3.15 5.80
C LEU A 24 -3.03 3.04 4.27
N GLN A 25 -4.06 3.50 3.55
CA GLN A 25 -4.09 3.58 2.09
C GLN A 25 -2.88 4.37 1.52
N LYS A 26 -2.60 5.55 2.09
CA LYS A 26 -1.43 6.36 1.70
C LYS A 26 -0.10 5.64 1.98
N LEU A 27 0.01 4.93 3.10
CA LEU A 27 1.22 4.15 3.41
C LEU A 27 1.41 2.97 2.45
N CYS A 28 0.35 2.25 2.09
CA CYS A 28 0.41 1.21 1.06
C CYS A 28 0.84 1.78 -0.29
N TYR A 29 0.34 2.96 -0.67
CA TYR A 29 0.76 3.66 -1.89
C TYR A 29 2.24 4.03 -1.88
N PHE A 30 2.75 4.60 -0.78
CA PHE A 30 4.17 4.93 -0.66
C PHE A 30 5.07 3.69 -0.66
N ALA A 31 4.67 2.62 0.03
CA ALA A 31 5.40 1.35 0.01
C ALA A 31 5.47 0.76 -1.40
N TYR A 32 4.35 0.78 -2.14
CA TYR A 32 4.30 0.35 -3.53
C TYR A 32 5.24 1.17 -4.42
N GLY A 33 5.15 2.50 -4.34
CA GLY A 33 5.99 3.39 -5.14
C GLY A 33 7.48 3.22 -4.85
N TYR A 34 7.86 3.09 -3.57
CA TYR A 34 9.25 2.87 -3.17
C TYR A 34 9.78 1.53 -3.69
N HIS A 35 9.01 0.44 -3.52
CA HIS A 35 9.39 -0.88 -4.02
C HIS A 35 9.51 -0.88 -5.55
N LEU A 36 8.54 -0.31 -6.26
CA LEU A 36 8.56 -0.25 -7.72
C LEU A 36 9.78 0.52 -8.23
N ALA A 37 10.16 1.62 -7.58
CA ALA A 37 11.33 2.41 -7.95
C ALA A 37 12.65 1.65 -7.76
N TRP A 38 12.77 0.85 -6.69
CA TRP A 38 13.99 0.11 -6.36
C TRP A 38 14.12 -1.24 -7.08
N GLU A 39 13.02 -1.98 -7.16
CA GLU A 39 13.01 -3.38 -7.62
C GLU A 39 12.54 -3.50 -9.08
N GLY A 40 12.03 -2.42 -9.68
CA GLY A 40 11.54 -2.40 -11.05
C GLY A 40 10.30 -3.26 -11.29
N ARG A 41 9.64 -3.75 -10.23
CA ARG A 41 8.47 -4.62 -10.32
C ARG A 41 7.40 -4.23 -9.28
N PRO A 42 6.11 -4.55 -9.53
CA PRO A 42 5.03 -4.28 -8.60
C PRO A 42 5.22 -5.00 -7.25
N LEU A 43 4.90 -4.30 -6.15
CA LEU A 43 4.90 -4.90 -4.80
C LEU A 43 3.73 -5.87 -4.63
N PHE A 44 2.58 -5.48 -5.16
CA PHE A 44 1.32 -6.23 -5.23
C PHE A 44 0.60 -5.89 -6.55
N ARG A 45 -0.53 -6.50 -6.88
CA ARG A 45 -1.17 -6.37 -8.21
C ARG A 45 -2.47 -5.58 -8.20
N GLU A 46 -3.00 -5.33 -7.02
CA GLU A 46 -4.21 -4.58 -6.74
C GLU A 46 -4.08 -3.16 -7.32
N PRO A 47 -5.08 -2.70 -8.08
CA PRO A 47 -5.02 -1.41 -8.74
C PRO A 47 -5.23 -0.27 -7.74
N PHE A 48 -4.65 0.89 -8.05
CA PHE A 48 -4.98 2.15 -7.38
C PHE A 48 -5.98 2.94 -8.19
N GLU A 49 -6.94 3.54 -7.50
CA GLU A 49 -7.83 4.56 -8.03
C GLU A 49 -7.43 5.95 -7.51
N ALA A 50 -7.47 6.95 -8.39
CA ALA A 50 -7.14 8.32 -8.05
C ALA A 50 -8.41 9.04 -7.53
N TRP A 51 -8.55 9.15 -6.21
CA TRP A 51 -9.69 9.81 -5.58
C TRP A 51 -9.32 11.21 -5.08
N ALA A 52 -10.33 12.03 -4.78
CA ALA A 52 -10.15 13.41 -4.34
C ALA A 52 -9.25 13.56 -3.09
N ASN A 53 -9.26 12.57 -2.19
CA ASN A 53 -8.51 12.59 -0.93
C ASN A 53 -7.18 11.81 -0.97
N GLY A 54 -6.80 11.31 -2.14
CA GLY A 54 -5.60 10.53 -2.37
C GLY A 54 -5.88 9.18 -3.04
N PRO A 55 -4.82 8.39 -3.29
CA PRO A 55 -4.94 7.09 -3.92
C PRO A 55 -5.60 6.07 -3.00
N VAL A 56 -6.51 5.27 -3.56
CA VAL A 56 -7.18 4.16 -2.87
C VAL A 56 -6.85 2.87 -3.61
N VAL A 57 -6.31 1.88 -2.90
CA VAL A 57 -6.11 0.51 -3.40
C VAL A 57 -7.22 -0.42 -2.92
N TYR A 58 -7.70 -1.24 -3.85
CA TYR A 58 -8.80 -2.19 -3.69
C TYR A 58 -8.31 -3.64 -3.62
#